data_AF-A0A2Z7AXG8-F1
#
_entry.id   AF-A0A2Z7AXG8-F1
#
_cell.length_a   1.000
_cell.length_b   1.000
_cell.length_c   1.000
_cell.angle_alpha   90.00
_cell.angle_beta   90.00
_cell.angle_gamma   90.00
#
_symmetry.space_group_name_H-M   'P 1'
#
loop_
_entity.id
_entity.type
_entity.pdbx_description
1 polymer ?
#
loop_
_entity_poly.entity_id
_entity_poly.type
_entity_poly.pdbx_seq_one_letter_code
_entity_poly.pdbx_strand_id
1 'polypeptide(L)'
;FLDFKMLDFKPVISQVQELQLILHDIHAEGMNLSESFQVAAIIEKLPPAWKEFKNYLNHKRKEMNVKELIIRLRIGEDNRNSERCFFTPNVSKANVVEHGQKYNAKKKPGPSGKDSKL
;
A
#
# COMPACT_ATOMS: atom_id res chain seq x y z
N PHE A 1 -6.05 -18.98 22.98
CA PHE A 1 -5.56 -17.59 22.97
C PHE A 1 -4.04 -17.46 23.10
N LEU A 2 -3.43 -18.01 24.15
CA LEU A 2 -1.99 -17.85 24.40
C LEU A 2 -1.11 -18.32 23.23
N ASP A 3 -1.45 -19.47 22.64
CA ASP A 3 -0.69 -20.05 21.51
C ASP A 3 -1.03 -19.47 20.14
N PHE A 4 -2.05 -18.60 20.05
CA PHE A 4 -2.41 -17.96 18.78
C PHE A 4 -1.25 -17.10 18.28
N LYS A 5 -0.91 -17.18 17.00
CA LYS A 5 0.14 -16.37 16.37
C LYS A 5 -0.33 -15.96 14.98
N MET A 6 -0.18 -14.68 14.65
CA MET A 6 -0.44 -14.24 13.28
C MET A 6 0.76 -14.58 12.39
N LEU A 7 0.46 -14.89 11.14
CA LEU A 7 1.40 -15.29 10.11
C LEU A 7 1.51 -14.17 9.07
N ASP A 8 2.73 -13.89 8.63
CA ASP A 8 3.04 -12.79 7.68
C ASP A 8 2.37 -12.96 6.30
N PHE A 9 2.10 -14.20 5.89
CA PHE A 9 1.55 -14.52 4.57
C PHE A 9 0.01 -14.50 4.52
N LYS A 10 -0.65 -14.31 5.66
CA LYS A 10 -2.11 -14.22 5.75
C LYS A 10 -2.52 -12.75 5.94
N PRO A 11 -3.69 -12.33 5.44
CA PRO A 11 -4.24 -11.02 5.77
C PRO A 11 -4.38 -10.87 7.28
N VAL A 12 -3.89 -9.75 7.82
CA VAL A 12 -3.99 -9.39 9.23
C VAL A 12 -5.44 -9.24 9.62
N ILE A 13 -6.28 -8.64 8.78
CA ILE A 13 -7.70 -8.45 9.11
C ILE A 13 -8.42 -9.78 9.34
N SER A 14 -8.18 -10.79 8.50
CA SER A 14 -8.76 -12.13 8.71
C SER A 14 -8.30 -12.75 10.03
N GLN A 15 -7.00 -12.62 10.35
CA GLN A 15 -6.44 -13.18 11.58
C GLN A 15 -6.90 -12.42 12.85
N VAL A 16 -7.17 -11.12 12.73
CA VAL A 16 -7.77 -10.34 13.82
C VAL A 16 -9.20 -10.80 14.08
N GLN A 17 -9.98 -11.11 13.04
CA GLN A 17 -11.33 -11.68 13.19
C GLN A 17 -11.30 -13.04 13.88
N GLU A 18 -10.35 -13.92 13.53
CA GLU A 18 -10.13 -15.19 14.25
C GLU A 18 -9.79 -14.95 15.73
N LEU A 19 -8.92 -13.98 16.03
CA LEU A 19 -8.57 -13.63 17.41
C LEU A 19 -9.76 -13.06 18.19
N GLN A 20 -10.62 -12.27 17.55
CA GLN A 20 -11.85 -11.75 18.17
C GLN A 20 -12.82 -12.88 18.51
N LEU A 21 -12.92 -13.92 17.70
CA LEU A 21 -13.71 -15.11 18.01
C LEU A 21 -13.19 -15.80 19.28
N ILE A 22 -11.86 -15.98 19.38
CA ILE A 22 -11.23 -16.54 20.59
C ILE A 22 -11.49 -15.68 21.83
N LEU A 23 -11.42 -14.35 21.70
CA LEU A 23 -11.72 -13.43 22.80
C LEU A 23 -13.20 -13.50 23.22
N HIS A 24 -14.10 -13.67 22.26
CA HIS A 24 -15.53 -13.85 22.51
C HIS A 24 -15.80 -15.16 23.26
N ASP A 25 -15.16 -16.26 22.87
CA ASP A 25 -15.30 -17.56 23.55
C ASP A 25 -14.79 -17.48 24.99
N ILE A 26 -13.66 -16.81 25.24
CA ILE A 26 -13.14 -16.55 26.60
C ILE A 26 -14.15 -15.76 27.45
N HIS A 27 -14.79 -14.75 26.86
CA HIS A 27 -15.83 -13.99 27.53
C HIS A 27 -17.06 -14.85 27.84
N ALA A 28 -17.45 -15.74 26.93
CA ALA A 28 -18.55 -16.69 27.15
C ALA A 28 -18.27 -17.69 28.28
N GLU A 29 -17.01 -18.05 28.50
CA GLU A 29 -16.53 -18.86 29.64
C GLU A 29 -16.45 -18.05 30.96
N GLY A 30 -16.94 -16.81 30.98
CA GLY A 30 -17.02 -15.95 32.17
C GLY A 30 -15.75 -15.15 32.48
N MET A 31 -14.75 -15.16 31.59
CA MET A 31 -13.51 -14.39 31.75
C MET A 31 -13.61 -13.03 31.04
N ASN A 32 -13.87 -11.97 31.79
CA ASN A 32 -13.87 -10.61 31.26
C ASN A 32 -12.44 -10.06 31.12
N LEU A 33 -12.01 -9.86 29.87
CA LEU A 33 -10.76 -9.17 29.55
C LEU A 33 -11.02 -7.69 29.32
N SER A 34 -10.22 -6.81 29.96
CA SER A 34 -10.35 -5.37 29.77
C SER A 34 -10.10 -4.97 28.32
N GLU A 35 -10.72 -3.88 27.87
CA GLU A 35 -10.52 -3.38 26.51
C GLU A 35 -9.05 -3.05 26.23
N SER A 36 -8.35 -2.47 27.21
CA SER A 36 -6.91 -2.20 27.13
C SER A 36 -6.08 -3.47 26.93
N PHE A 37 -6.43 -4.56 27.61
CA PHE A 37 -5.78 -5.85 27.44
C PHE A 37 -6.02 -6.41 26.05
N GLN A 38 -7.26 -6.36 25.55
CA GLN A 38 -7.58 -6.85 24.21
C GLN A 38 -6.81 -6.09 23.11
N VAL A 39 -6.73 -4.75 23.24
CA VAL A 39 -5.94 -3.90 22.33
C VAL A 39 -4.46 -4.28 22.38
N ALA A 40 -3.88 -4.36 23.58
CA ALA A 40 -2.48 -4.75 23.75
C ALA A 40 -2.22 -6.15 23.19
N ALA A 41 -3.12 -7.10 23.43
CA ALA A 41 -3.02 -8.46 22.92
C ALA A 41 -3.02 -8.50 21.40
N ILE A 42 -3.94 -7.81 20.73
CA ILE A 42 -3.98 -7.77 19.26
C ILE A 42 -2.67 -7.18 18.71
N ILE A 43 -2.17 -6.09 19.30
CA ILE A 43 -0.90 -5.44 18.91
C ILE A 43 0.29 -6.40 19.10
N GLU A 44 0.32 -7.12 20.21
CA GLU A 44 1.38 -8.10 20.50
C GLU A 44 1.34 -9.30 19.56
N LYS A 45 0.15 -9.71 19.08
CA LYS A 45 -0.03 -10.82 18.15
C LYS A 45 0.28 -10.46 16.70
N LEU A 46 0.52 -9.19 16.36
CA LEU A 46 0.82 -8.77 14.99
C LEU A 46 2.04 -9.50 14.42
N PRO A 47 2.04 -9.81 13.10
CA PRO A 47 3.16 -10.48 12.46
C PRO A 47 4.47 -9.67 12.55
N PRO A 48 5.65 -10.31 12.50
CA PRO A 48 6.94 -9.62 12.48
C PRO A 48 7.03 -8.53 11.40
N ALA A 49 6.43 -8.74 10.24
CA ALA A 49 6.46 -7.76 9.15
C ALA A 49 5.58 -6.52 9.38
N TRP A 50 4.95 -6.39 10.56
CA TRP A 50 4.21 -5.22 11.02
C TRP A 50 4.93 -4.48 12.17
N LYS A 51 6.22 -4.75 12.39
CA LYS A 51 7.01 -4.16 13.49
C LYS A 51 6.97 -2.63 13.53
N GLU A 52 7.13 -1.97 12.39
CA GLU A 52 7.12 -0.51 12.31
C GLU A 52 5.74 0.05 12.66
N PHE A 53 4.68 -0.61 12.20
CA PHE A 53 3.30 -0.26 12.54
C PHE A 53 3.01 -0.48 14.03
N LYS A 54 3.51 -1.58 14.61
CA LYS A 54 3.44 -1.86 16.04
C LYS A 54 4.10 -0.73 16.86
N ASN A 55 5.28 -0.26 16.45
CA ASN A 55 5.94 0.88 17.07
C ASN A 55 5.10 2.16 16.96
N TYR A 56 4.54 2.43 15.78
CA TYR A 56 3.63 3.56 15.59
C TYR A 56 2.43 3.52 16.56
N LEU A 57 1.81 2.35 16.74
CA LEU A 57 0.70 2.18 17.68
C LEU A 57 1.15 2.42 19.13
N ASN A 58 2.31 1.89 19.54
CA ASN A 58 2.84 2.05 20.90
C ASN A 58 3.21 3.51 21.25
N HIS A 59 3.69 4.29 20.27
CA HIS A 59 4.05 5.69 20.50
C HIS A 59 2.86 6.65 20.44
N LYS A 60 1.67 6.16 20.07
CA LYS A 60 0.49 6.98 19.95
C LYS A 60 -0.13 7.24 21.33
N ARG A 61 0.01 8.47 21.83
CA ARG A 61 -0.52 8.94 23.13
C ARG A 61 -2.05 9.01 23.25
N LYS A 62 -2.81 8.40 22.33
CA LYS A 62 -4.28 8.39 22.36
C LYS A 62 -4.76 7.03 22.80
N GLU A 63 -5.57 6.97 23.84
CA GLU A 63 -6.34 5.77 24.18
C GLU A 63 -7.10 5.27 22.95
N MET A 64 -6.95 3.98 22.70
CA MET A 64 -7.46 3.32 21.50
C MET A 64 -8.31 2.15 21.94
N ASN A 65 -9.55 2.09 21.45
CA ASN A 65 -10.41 0.93 21.61
C ASN A 65 -10.16 -0.11 20.50
N VAL A 66 -10.71 -1.31 20.68
CA VAL A 66 -10.54 -2.42 19.72
C VAL A 66 -11.04 -2.05 18.32
N LYS A 67 -12.18 -1.34 18.22
CA LYS A 67 -12.75 -0.94 16.92
C LYS A 67 -11.82 0.01 16.16
N GLU A 68 -11.30 1.03 16.85
CA GLU A 68 -10.35 2.00 16.31
C GLU A 68 -9.05 1.31 15.87
N LEU A 69 -8.56 0.33 16.64
CA LEU A 69 -7.41 -0.48 16.26
C LEU A 69 -7.68 -1.25 14.95
N ILE A 70 -8.84 -1.91 14.82
CA ILE A 70 -9.20 -2.67 13.61
C ILE A 70 -9.27 -1.77 12.38
N ILE A 71 -9.85 -0.57 12.51
CA ILE A 71 -9.90 0.41 11.41
C ILE A 71 -8.48 0.77 10.96
N ARG A 72 -7.58 1.02 11.90
CA ARG A 72 -6.17 1.34 11.59
C ARG A 72 -5.44 0.17 10.94
N LEU A 73 -5.68 -1.05 11.41
CA LEU A 73 -5.09 -2.25 10.81
C LEU A 73 -5.56 -2.42 9.36
N ARG A 74 -6.84 -2.13 9.07
CA ARG A 74 -7.36 -2.23 7.70
C ARG A 74 -6.68 -1.23 6.78
N ILE A 75 -6.59 0.03 7.20
CA ILE A 75 -5.88 1.07 6.46
C ILE A 75 -4.40 0.73 6.28
N GLY A 76 -3.73 0.23 7.33
CA GLY A 76 -2.33 -0.18 7.26
C GLY A 76 -2.10 -1.33 6.27
N GLU A 77 -3.02 -2.28 6.22
CA GLU A 77 -2.96 -3.43 5.31
C GLU A 77 -3.17 -3.00 3.86
N ASP A 78 -4.18 -2.18 3.61
CA ASP A 78 -4.49 -1.63 2.29
C ASP A 78 -3.31 -0.81 1.74
N ASN A 79 -2.71 0.04 2.59
CA ASN A 79 -1.52 0.83 2.22
C ASN A 79 -0.35 -0.07 1.81
N ARG A 80 -0.06 -1.10 2.60
CA ARG A 80 1.03 -2.05 2.34
C ARG A 80 0.81 -2.87 1.07
N ASN A 81 -0.44 -3.22 0.77
CA ASN A 81 -0.81 -3.90 -0.47
C ASN A 81 -0.67 -2.97 -1.68
N SER A 82 -1.03 -1.68 -1.52
CA SER A 82 -0.89 -0.69 -2.60
C SER A 82 0.57 -0.46 -2.97
N GLU A 83 1.49 -0.35 -2.00
CA GLU A 83 2.93 -0.25 -2.24
C GLU A 83 3.46 -1.43 -3.05
N ARG A 84 3.02 -2.66 -2.72
CA ARG A 84 3.40 -3.87 -3.47
C ARG A 84 2.92 -3.82 -4.93
N CYS A 85 1.80 -3.19 -5.23
CA CYS A 85 1.33 -2.98 -6.60
C CYS A 85 2.18 -1.96 -7.39
N PHE A 86 2.67 -0.91 -6.73
CA PHE A 86 3.55 0.09 -7.37
C PHE A 86 4.95 -0.45 -7.72
N PHE A 87 5.39 -1.53 -7.08
CA PHE A 87 6.65 -2.23 -7.40
C PHE A 87 6.49 -3.35 -8.44
N THR A 88 5.33 -3.50 -9.07
CA THR A 88 5.35 -4.10 -10.42
C THR A 88 6.18 -3.14 -11.27
N PRO A 89 7.29 -3.57 -11.91
CA PRO A 89 7.99 -2.70 -12.83
C PRO A 89 7.01 -2.43 -13.96
N ASN A 90 6.32 -1.29 -13.85
CA ASN A 90 5.59 -0.70 -14.94
C ASN A 90 6.66 -0.46 -16.00
N VAL A 91 6.80 -1.42 -16.92
CA VAL A 91 7.63 -1.26 -18.10
C VAL A 91 6.96 -0.14 -18.86
N SER A 92 7.45 1.08 -18.63
CA SER A 92 7.05 2.27 -19.35
C SER A 92 7.24 1.97 -20.83
N LYS A 93 6.14 1.60 -21.51
CA LYS A 93 6.12 1.44 -22.97
C LYS A 93 6.24 2.83 -23.57
N ALA A 94 7.47 3.30 -23.74
CA ALA A 94 7.79 4.48 -24.51
C ALA A 94 7.61 4.14 -25.99
N ASN A 95 6.57 4.69 -26.63
CA ASN A 95 6.48 4.65 -28.09
C ASN A 95 7.46 5.69 -28.65
N VAL A 96 8.53 5.22 -29.29
CA VAL A 96 9.46 6.08 -30.04
C VAL A 96 8.86 6.35 -31.41
N VAL A 97 8.55 7.61 -31.71
CA VAL A 97 8.30 8.08 -33.07
C VAL A 97 9.65 8.55 -33.63
N GLU A 98 10.14 7.84 -34.64
CA GLU A 98 11.31 8.24 -35.41
C GLU A 98 10.89 9.34 -36.40
N HIS A 99 11.28 10.59 -36.12
CA HIS A 99 11.18 11.66 -37.11
C HIS A 99 12.36 11.51 -38.07
N GLY A 100 12.12 10.85 -39.21
CA GLY A 100 13.12 10.61 -40.24
C GLY A 100 13.78 11.91 -40.70
N GLN A 101 15.02 12.12 -40.28
CA GLN A 101 15.88 13.16 -40.83
C GLN A 101 16.23 12.80 -42.27
N LYS A 102 15.66 13.50 -43.25
CA LYS A 102 16.17 13.51 -44.62
C LYS A 102 17.05 14.73 -44.82
N TYR A 103 18.34 14.57 -44.57
CA TYR A 103 19.39 15.44 -45.10
C TYR A 103 19.58 15.11 -46.59
N ASN A 104 19.50 16.12 -47.46
CA ASN A 104 20.22 16.12 -48.73
C ASN A 104 20.49 17.57 -49.18
N ALA A 105 21.76 17.96 -49.06
CA ALA A 105 22.31 19.11 -49.74
C ALA A 105 22.61 18.76 -51.21
N LYS A 106 22.27 19.65 -52.16
CA LYS A 106 23.02 19.88 -53.42
C LYS A 106 22.48 21.12 -54.15
N LYS A 107 23.41 22.06 -54.44
CA LYS A 107 23.23 23.35 -55.14
C LYS A 107 23.19 23.20 -56.67
N LYS A 108 22.58 24.19 -57.35
CA LYS A 108 23.02 25.00 -58.54
C LYS A 108 21.81 25.37 -59.49
N PRO A 109 21.91 26.32 -60.47
CA PRO A 109 21.63 27.77 -60.30
C PRO A 109 20.76 28.44 -61.43
N GLY A 110 19.86 29.38 -61.10
CA GLY A 110 19.28 30.43 -62.01
C GLY A 110 18.49 29.98 -63.27
N PRO A 111 17.80 30.86 -64.03
CA PRO A 111 17.84 32.33 -64.04
C PRO A 111 16.46 33.05 -63.91
N SER A 112 16.55 34.37 -64.00
CA SER A 112 15.58 35.48 -63.87
C SER A 112 14.40 35.57 -64.84
N GLY A 113 13.32 36.22 -64.40
CA GLY A 113 12.29 36.92 -65.20
C GLY A 113 11.06 37.26 -64.35
N LYS A 114 10.98 38.46 -63.75
CA LYS A 114 10.14 39.61 -64.16
C LYS A 114 8.66 39.25 -64.43
N ASP A 115 7.73 39.71 -63.60
CA ASP A 115 6.93 40.91 -63.89
C ASP A 115 5.91 41.23 -62.78
N SER A 116 5.47 42.48 -62.83
CA SER A 116 4.84 43.25 -61.76
C SER A 116 3.32 43.30 -61.90
N LYS A 117 2.63 43.51 -60.77
CA LYS A 117 1.35 44.22 -60.57
C LYS A 117 0.12 43.82 -61.40
N LEU A 118 -0.96 43.54 -60.65
CA LEU A 118 -2.14 44.39 -60.64
C LEU A 118 -2.66 44.51 -59.21
#